data_AF-A0A0C3API2-F1
#
_entry.id   AF-A0A0C3API2-F1
#
_cell.length_a   1.000
_cell.length_b   1.000
_cell.length_c   1.000
_cell.angle_alpha   90.00
_cell.angle_beta   90.00
_cell.angle_gamma   90.00
#
_symmetry.space_group_name_H-M   'P 1'
#
loop_
_entity.id
_entity.type
_entity.pdbx_description
1 polymer ?
#
loop_
_entity_poly.entity_id
_entity_poly.type
_entity_poly.pdbx_seq_one_letter_code
_entity_poly.pdbx_strand_id
1 'polypeptide(L)'
;MLGNRHSLRISSEPLKAAPPPVVACKAPVVFDPYHILTILPGPDGKPIPIEYTYKSRKPHQLTVIDVDKRDTRLAVFIDGHPRGLTRDFDLNKSVDCGDDWIACLNQGFSAGVIVVPPGKHTIKLAWAGKDYVANTEEIDWGLERSRRFLLQRENCS
;
A
#
# COMPACT_ATOMS: atom_id res chain seq x y z
N MET A 1 48.74 12.21 -36.67
CA MET A 1 47.65 12.76 -35.84
C MET A 1 46.73 11.61 -35.47
N LEU A 2 46.77 11.17 -34.22
CA LEU A 2 45.99 10.02 -33.72
C LEU A 2 44.59 10.52 -33.32
N GLY A 3 43.57 10.08 -34.06
CA GLY A 3 42.18 10.46 -33.81
C GLY A 3 41.59 9.70 -32.62
N ASN A 4 41.28 10.44 -31.54
CA ASN A 4 40.51 9.95 -30.40
C ASN A 4 39.09 9.59 -30.84
N ARG A 5 38.74 8.30 -30.83
CA ARG A 5 37.35 7.85 -30.97
C ARG A 5 36.68 7.88 -29.60
N HIS A 6 35.91 8.94 -29.34
CA HIS A 6 34.97 8.97 -28.21
C HIS A 6 33.86 7.94 -28.46
N SER A 7 33.94 6.80 -27.78
CA SER A 7 32.88 5.80 -27.73
C SER A 7 31.75 6.33 -26.86
N LEU A 8 30.68 6.82 -27.49
CA LEU A 8 29.45 7.19 -26.82
C LEU A 8 28.74 5.92 -26.35
N ARG A 9 28.85 5.59 -25.06
CA ARG A 9 27.99 4.59 -24.42
C ARG A 9 26.59 5.18 -24.33
N ILE A 10 25.69 4.71 -25.18
CA ILE A 10 24.25 4.91 -25.03
C ILE A 10 23.83 4.07 -23.83
N SER A 11 23.68 4.69 -22.66
CA SER A 11 23.00 4.07 -21.52
C SER A 11 21.55 3.85 -21.94
N SER A 12 21.18 2.60 -22.18
CA SER A 12 19.80 2.19 -22.35
C SER A 12 19.13 2.22 -20.97
N GLU A 13 18.54 3.35 -20.61
CA GLU A 13 17.60 3.38 -19.49
C GLU A 13 16.46 2.38 -19.81
N PRO A 14 16.09 1.50 -18.86
CA PRO A 14 14.97 0.60 -19.06
C PRO A 14 13.71 1.40 -19.37
N LEU A 15 13.07 1.10 -20.49
CA LEU A 15 11.77 1.67 -20.84
C LEU A 15 10.82 1.49 -19.65
N LYS A 16 10.38 2.60 -19.06
CA LYS A 16 9.40 2.63 -17.99
C LYS A 16 8.16 1.87 -18.48
N ALA A 17 7.86 0.75 -17.82
CA ALA A 17 6.72 -0.10 -18.20
C ALA A 17 5.42 0.73 -18.19
N ALA A 18 4.52 0.45 -19.13
CA ALA A 18 3.21 1.09 -19.14
C ALA A 18 2.42 0.75 -17.86
N PRO A 19 1.54 1.65 -17.37
CA PRO A 19 0.73 1.38 -16.19
C PRO A 19 -0.18 0.16 -16.44
N PRO A 20 -0.40 -0.71 -15.44
CA PRO A 20 -1.31 -1.83 -15.56
C PRO A 20 -2.73 -1.37 -15.92
N PRO A 21 -3.49 -2.13 -16.73
CA PRO A 21 -4.87 -1.76 -17.06
C PRO A 21 -5.75 -1.72 -15.80
N VAL A 22 -6.81 -0.92 -15.85
CA VAL A 22 -7.87 -0.92 -14.82
C VAL A 22 -8.88 -1.99 -15.20
N VAL A 23 -9.18 -2.89 -14.26
CA VAL A 23 -10.13 -4.00 -14.44
C VAL A 23 -11.12 -4.03 -13.28
N ALA A 24 -12.34 -4.48 -13.54
CA ALA A 24 -13.36 -4.67 -12.51
C ALA A 24 -13.22 -6.06 -11.87
N CYS A 25 -13.51 -6.16 -10.57
CA CYS A 25 -13.67 -7.44 -9.89
C CYS A 25 -15.14 -7.86 -9.92
N LYS A 26 -15.43 -9.07 -10.37
CA LYS A 26 -16.77 -9.69 -10.32
C LYS A 26 -16.71 -10.93 -9.45
N ALA A 27 -17.79 -11.18 -8.70
CA ALA A 27 -17.95 -12.33 -7.80
C ALA A 27 -16.69 -12.65 -6.98
N PRO A 28 -16.25 -11.72 -6.10
CA PRO A 28 -15.04 -11.92 -5.32
C PRO A 28 -15.16 -13.16 -4.43
N VAL A 29 -14.15 -14.02 -4.47
CA VAL A 29 -14.03 -15.20 -3.61
C VAL A 29 -12.77 -15.07 -2.77
N VAL A 30 -12.93 -15.00 -1.45
CA VAL A 30 -11.81 -14.93 -0.50
C VAL A 30 -10.92 -16.15 -0.67
N PHE A 31 -9.62 -15.92 -0.92
CA PHE A 31 -8.60 -16.97 -0.91
C PHE A 31 -7.52 -16.73 0.13
N ASP A 32 -7.42 -15.49 0.62
CA ASP A 32 -6.58 -15.12 1.74
C ASP A 32 -7.41 -14.23 2.67
N PRO A 33 -7.89 -14.76 3.81
CA PRO A 33 -8.75 -14.02 4.72
C PRO A 33 -7.99 -12.86 5.37
N TYR A 34 -8.75 -12.01 6.08
CA TYR A 34 -8.17 -10.93 6.86
C TYR A 34 -7.06 -11.42 7.79
N HIS A 35 -5.89 -10.83 7.63
CA HIS A 35 -4.76 -10.99 8.54
C HIS A 35 -4.07 -9.64 8.74
N ILE A 36 -3.38 -9.51 9.87
CA ILE A 36 -2.73 -8.25 10.26
C ILE A 36 -1.36 -8.17 9.58
N LEU A 37 -1.10 -7.02 8.99
CA LEU A 37 0.21 -6.57 8.56
C LEU A 37 0.63 -5.35 9.39
N THR A 38 1.93 -5.13 9.51
CA THR A 38 2.48 -4.08 10.38
C THR A 38 3.54 -3.27 9.65
N ILE A 39 3.33 -1.96 9.57
CA ILE A 39 4.35 -1.00 9.14
C ILE A 39 5.17 -0.62 10.36
N LEU A 40 6.49 -0.73 10.20
CA LEU A 40 7.47 -0.37 11.22
C LEU A 40 8.27 0.88 10.79
N PRO A 41 8.77 1.68 11.73
CA PRO A 41 9.77 2.69 11.44
C PRO A 41 11.09 2.05 11.00
N GLY A 42 11.69 2.60 9.96
CA GLY A 42 13.05 2.29 9.53
C GLY A 42 14.11 3.00 10.38
N PRO A 43 15.39 2.75 10.11
CA PRO A 43 16.50 3.40 10.81
C PRO A 43 16.50 4.94 10.69
N ASP A 44 15.87 5.48 9.64
CA ASP A 44 15.69 6.90 9.39
C ASP A 44 14.34 7.44 9.91
N GLY A 45 13.60 6.65 10.70
CA GLY A 45 12.28 7.00 11.23
C GLY A 45 11.14 6.93 10.19
N LYS A 46 11.45 6.67 8.92
CA LYS A 46 10.45 6.58 7.84
C LYS A 46 9.75 5.23 7.83
N PRO A 47 8.51 5.15 7.34
CA PRO A 47 7.76 3.90 7.37
C PRO A 47 8.34 2.92 6.36
N ILE A 48 8.64 1.69 6.80
CA ILE A 48 9.03 0.59 5.91
C ILE A 48 7.76 0.10 5.21
N PRO A 49 7.65 0.23 3.87
CA PRO A 49 6.47 -0.22 3.15
C PRO A 49 6.39 -1.76 3.15
N ILE A 50 5.16 -2.28 3.07
CA ILE A 50 4.96 -3.70 2.80
C ILE A 50 5.01 -3.93 1.30
N GLU A 51 5.87 -4.83 0.83
CA GLU A 51 6.02 -5.15 -0.58
C GLU A 51 6.02 -6.66 -0.80
N TYR A 52 5.23 -7.13 -1.77
CA TYR A 52 5.20 -8.53 -2.16
C TYR A 52 4.87 -8.69 -3.65
N THR A 53 5.39 -9.74 -4.27
CA THR A 53 5.06 -10.10 -5.65
C THR A 53 4.06 -11.24 -5.66
N TYR A 54 2.99 -11.09 -6.41
CA TYR A 54 1.98 -12.12 -6.59
C TYR A 54 1.72 -12.38 -8.07
N LYS A 55 1.55 -13.66 -8.43
CA LYS A 55 1.28 -14.09 -9.80
C LYS A 55 -0.07 -14.80 -9.85
N SER A 56 -1.01 -14.23 -10.57
CA SER A 56 -2.34 -14.82 -10.79
C SER A 56 -2.71 -14.81 -12.27
N ARG A 57 -3.46 -15.84 -12.68
CA ARG A 57 -4.07 -15.90 -14.01
C ARG A 57 -5.40 -15.13 -14.08
N LYS A 58 -5.96 -14.75 -12.93
CA LYS A 58 -7.22 -14.00 -12.80
C LYS A 58 -6.95 -12.66 -12.13
N PRO A 59 -7.81 -11.66 -12.34
CA PRO A 59 -7.76 -10.47 -11.50
C PRO A 59 -8.00 -10.88 -10.05
N HIS A 60 -7.43 -10.12 -9.13
CA HIS A 60 -7.71 -10.29 -7.70
C HIS A 60 -7.90 -8.92 -7.06
N GLN A 61 -8.66 -8.91 -5.98
CA GLN A 61 -8.98 -7.73 -5.19
C GLN A 61 -8.20 -7.78 -3.90
N LEU A 62 -7.69 -6.63 -3.48
CA LEU A 62 -7.07 -6.38 -2.20
C LEU A 62 -7.99 -5.47 -1.40
N THR A 63 -8.37 -5.90 -0.21
CA THR A 63 -9.09 -5.07 0.75
C THR A 63 -8.17 -4.76 1.91
N VAL A 64 -7.97 -3.48 2.19
CA VAL A 64 -7.06 -2.97 3.20
C VAL A 64 -7.85 -2.10 4.18
N ILE A 65 -7.70 -2.34 5.48
CA ILE A 65 -8.43 -1.64 6.54
C ILE A 65 -7.47 -1.27 7.65
N ASP A 66 -7.43 0.02 8.00
CA ASP A 66 -6.73 0.52 9.19
C ASP A 66 -7.33 -0.05 10.47
N VAL A 67 -6.49 -0.41 11.44
CA VAL A 67 -6.90 -0.98 12.73
C VAL A 67 -6.15 -0.32 13.88
N ASP A 68 -6.54 -0.64 15.12
CA ASP A 68 -6.11 0.04 16.34
C ASP A 68 -6.59 1.48 16.36
N LYS A 69 -5.76 2.44 15.95
CA LYS A 69 -6.04 3.87 16.07
C LYS A 69 -6.38 4.46 14.72
N ARG A 70 -7.29 5.44 14.70
CA ARG A 70 -7.68 6.13 13.48
C ARG A 70 -6.63 7.17 13.08
N ASP A 71 -5.49 6.68 12.60
CA ASP A 71 -4.30 7.47 12.32
C ASP A 71 -3.53 7.03 11.05
N THR A 72 -3.94 5.94 10.40
CA THR A 72 -3.21 5.39 9.28
C THR A 72 -4.00 5.48 7.97
N ARG A 73 -3.32 6.01 6.95
CA ARG A 73 -3.77 5.94 5.55
C ARG A 73 -2.72 5.20 4.75
N LEU A 74 -3.14 4.46 3.73
CA LEU A 74 -2.23 3.68 2.91
C LEU A 74 -2.34 4.08 1.44
N ALA A 75 -1.18 4.27 0.82
CA ALA A 75 -1.00 4.36 -0.62
C ALA A 75 -0.71 2.98 -1.19
N VAL A 76 -1.38 2.65 -2.30
CA VAL A 76 -1.23 1.36 -2.96
C VAL A 76 -0.61 1.55 -4.33
N PHE A 77 0.43 0.77 -4.60
CA PHE A 77 1.15 0.76 -5.87
C PHE A 77 1.13 -0.65 -6.48
N ILE A 78 1.05 -0.71 -7.81
CA ILE A 78 1.20 -1.94 -8.60
C ILE A 78 2.28 -1.69 -9.63
N ASP A 79 3.35 -2.49 -9.61
CA ASP A 79 4.52 -2.37 -10.48
C ASP A 79 5.11 -0.95 -10.47
N GLY A 80 5.20 -0.35 -9.26
CA GLY A 80 5.68 1.01 -9.05
C GLY A 80 4.70 2.13 -9.47
N HIS A 81 3.53 1.79 -10.03
CA HIS A 81 2.53 2.78 -10.42
C HIS A 81 1.50 3.00 -9.31
N PRO A 82 1.19 4.25 -8.91
CA PRO A 82 0.16 4.52 -7.92
C PRO A 82 -1.21 4.09 -8.44
N ARG A 83 -1.98 3.39 -7.60
CA ARG A 83 -3.37 2.96 -7.90
C ARG A 83 -4.41 3.71 -7.09
N GLY A 84 -4.01 4.26 -5.95
CA GLY A 84 -4.88 5.08 -5.13
C GLY A 84 -4.42 5.15 -3.69
N LEU A 85 -5.23 5.84 -2.90
CA LEU A 85 -5.13 5.92 -1.46
C LEU A 85 -6.36 5.23 -0.85
N THR A 86 -6.21 4.66 0.34
CA THR A 86 -7.37 4.31 1.17
C THR A 86 -8.19 5.56 1.49
N ARG A 87 -9.45 5.37 1.87
CA ARG A 87 -10.39 6.44 2.21
C ARG A 87 -9.80 7.38 3.26
N ASP A 88 -10.09 8.66 3.11
CA ASP A 88 -9.65 9.65 4.10
C ASP A 88 -10.35 9.44 5.46
N PHE A 89 -9.77 9.99 6.52
CA PHE A 89 -10.30 9.90 7.89
C PHE A 89 -9.96 11.17 8.69
N ASP A 90 -10.67 11.36 9.78
CA ASP A 90 -10.38 12.40 10.78
C ASP A 90 -9.42 11.85 11.83
N LEU A 91 -8.19 12.36 11.93
CA LEU A 91 -7.19 11.86 12.89
C LEU A 91 -7.76 11.84 14.33
N ASN A 92 -7.83 10.65 14.95
CA ASN A 92 -8.26 10.50 16.34
C ASN A 92 -7.67 9.24 16.99
N LYS A 93 -6.55 9.40 17.71
CA LYS A 93 -5.86 8.31 18.41
C LYS A 93 -6.57 7.80 19.66
N SER A 94 -7.65 8.46 20.10
CA SER A 94 -8.44 8.00 21.26
C SER A 94 -9.47 6.94 20.89
N VAL A 95 -9.78 6.80 19.60
CA VAL A 95 -10.70 5.78 19.09
C VAL A 95 -9.91 4.51 18.79
N ASP A 96 -10.38 3.39 19.34
CA ASP A 96 -9.79 2.08 19.13
C ASP A 96 -10.82 1.07 18.63
N CYS A 97 -10.61 0.48 17.45
CA CYS A 97 -11.49 -0.56 16.92
C CYS A 97 -10.95 -1.99 17.10
N GLY A 98 -9.73 -2.15 17.62
CA GLY A 98 -9.03 -3.43 17.70
C GLY A 98 -8.94 -4.12 16.34
N ASP A 99 -9.09 -5.46 16.34
CA ASP A 99 -8.96 -6.28 15.13
C ASP A 99 -10.32 -6.58 14.45
N ASP A 100 -11.42 -5.97 14.88
CA ASP A 100 -12.76 -6.16 14.29
C ASP A 100 -12.95 -5.23 13.08
N TRP A 101 -12.78 -5.79 11.87
CA TRP A 101 -12.90 -5.05 10.62
C TRP A 101 -14.27 -4.37 10.43
N ILE A 102 -15.36 -4.95 10.93
CA ILE A 102 -16.71 -4.34 10.83
C ILE A 102 -16.76 -3.10 11.73
N ALA A 103 -16.26 -3.24 12.96
CA ALA A 103 -16.19 -2.13 13.90
C ALA A 103 -15.32 -0.99 13.35
N CYS A 104 -14.15 -1.28 12.79
CA CYS A 104 -13.27 -0.28 12.20
C CYS A 104 -13.96 0.49 11.06
N LEU A 105 -14.62 -0.21 10.14
CA LEU A 105 -15.35 0.44 9.04
C LEU A 105 -16.48 1.36 9.54
N ASN A 106 -17.26 0.89 10.52
CA ASN A 106 -18.36 1.64 11.12
C ASN A 106 -17.88 2.87 11.91
N GLN A 107 -16.69 2.81 12.49
CA GLN A 107 -16.05 3.92 13.21
C GLN A 107 -15.31 4.90 12.28
N GLY A 108 -15.39 4.71 10.97
CA GLY A 108 -14.82 5.61 9.99
C GLY A 108 -13.30 5.49 9.83
N PHE A 109 -12.73 4.33 10.15
CA PHE A 109 -11.31 4.06 9.87
C PHE A 109 -11.03 4.08 8.37
N SER A 110 -9.76 4.28 8.03
CA SER A 110 -9.32 4.27 6.64
C SER A 110 -9.49 2.87 6.05
N ALA A 111 -10.07 2.77 4.87
CA ALA A 111 -10.20 1.49 4.16
C ALA A 111 -10.13 1.70 2.66
N GLY A 112 -9.68 0.70 1.92
CA GLY A 112 -9.58 0.76 0.48
C GLY A 112 -9.70 -0.62 -0.16
N VAL A 113 -10.24 -0.61 -1.38
CA VAL A 113 -10.36 -1.79 -2.22
C VAL A 113 -9.65 -1.51 -3.54
N ILE A 114 -8.68 -2.36 -3.91
CA ILE A 114 -7.89 -2.22 -5.13
C ILE A 114 -7.98 -3.50 -5.93
N VAL A 115 -8.25 -3.40 -7.23
CA VAL A 115 -8.21 -4.54 -8.15
C VAL A 115 -6.86 -4.58 -8.87
N VAL A 116 -6.18 -5.71 -8.74
CA VAL A 116 -4.93 -6.05 -9.41
C VAL A 116 -5.27 -6.90 -10.64
N PRO A 117 -4.81 -6.50 -11.85
CA PRO A 117 -5.09 -7.26 -13.06
C PRO A 117 -4.41 -8.65 -13.06
N PRO A 118 -4.80 -9.54 -13.99
CA PRO A 118 -4.09 -10.79 -14.22
C PRO A 118 -2.64 -10.54 -14.60
N GLY A 119 -1.72 -11.38 -14.10
CA GLY A 119 -0.31 -11.26 -14.38
C GLY A 119 0.56 -11.54 -13.15
N LYS A 120 1.86 -11.25 -13.29
CA LYS A 120 2.81 -11.19 -12.18
C LYS A 120 3.02 -9.73 -11.85
N HIS A 121 2.61 -9.32 -10.66
CA HIS A 121 2.65 -7.94 -10.22
C HIS A 121 3.35 -7.80 -8.87
N THR A 122 4.10 -6.73 -8.70
CA THR A 122 4.61 -6.31 -7.39
C THR A 122 3.65 -5.32 -6.78
N ILE A 123 3.11 -5.66 -5.62
CA ILE A 123 2.21 -4.81 -4.84
C ILE A 123 3.01 -4.17 -3.73
N LYS A 124 2.87 -2.87 -3.56
CA LYS A 124 3.45 -2.10 -2.46
C LYS A 124 2.35 -1.33 -1.73
N LEU A 125 2.31 -1.50 -0.41
CA LEU A 125 1.48 -0.75 0.53
C LEU A 125 2.40 0.16 1.33
N ALA A 126 2.28 1.47 1.14
CA ALA A 126 3.08 2.47 1.83
C ALA A 126 2.19 3.33 2.72
N TRP A 127 2.73 3.75 3.87
CA TRP A 127 2.05 4.73 4.71
C TRP A 127 1.92 6.08 3.96
N ALA A 128 0.74 6.66 4.05
CA ALA A 128 0.36 7.94 3.48
C ALA A 128 -0.58 8.72 4.44
N GLY A 129 -0.43 8.46 5.74
CA GLY A 129 -1.23 9.05 6.80
C GLY A 129 -0.94 10.53 7.00
N LYS A 130 -1.57 11.09 8.03
CA LYS A 130 -1.49 12.52 8.38
C LYS A 130 -0.95 12.76 9.78
N ASP A 131 -0.41 11.71 10.40
CA ASP A 131 -0.03 11.69 11.79
C ASP A 131 1.45 12.07 11.95
N TYR A 132 1.69 13.35 12.17
CA TYR A 132 3.02 13.95 12.26
C TYR A 132 3.23 14.63 13.61
N VAL A 133 4.47 14.68 14.07
CA VAL A 133 4.85 15.49 15.23
C VAL A 133 4.58 16.96 14.90
N ALA A 134 4.06 17.70 15.88
CA ALA A 134 3.63 19.08 15.68
C ALA A 134 4.75 19.95 15.08
N ASN A 135 4.47 20.56 13.93
CA ASN A 135 5.38 21.42 13.17
C ASN A 135 6.62 20.71 12.57
N THR A 136 6.56 19.40 12.34
CA THR A 136 7.62 18.65 11.64
C THR A 136 7.04 17.79 10.51
N GLU A 137 7.93 17.17 9.72
CA GLU A 137 7.56 16.12 8.75
C GLU A 137 7.79 14.71 9.32
N GLU A 138 8.14 14.60 10.60
CA GLU A 138 8.39 13.32 11.27
C GLU A 138 7.06 12.69 11.67
N ILE A 139 6.88 11.41 11.35
CA ILE A 139 5.69 10.66 11.71
C ILE A 139 5.64 10.52 13.23
N ASP A 140 4.49 10.84 13.83
CA ASP A 140 4.27 10.61 15.26
C ASP A 140 3.89 9.15 15.50
N TRP A 141 4.90 8.30 15.69
CA TRP A 141 4.72 6.88 15.96
C TRP A 141 4.04 6.54 17.29
N GLY A 142 3.84 7.51 18.19
CA GLY A 142 3.25 7.26 19.50
C GLY A 142 4.07 6.26 20.34
N LEU A 143 3.38 5.58 21.25
CA LEU A 143 3.99 4.55 22.12
C LEU A 143 4.09 3.20 21.41
N GLU A 144 3.23 2.96 20.43
CA GLU A 144 3.04 1.70 19.72
C GLU A 144 4.21 1.41 18.75
N ARG A 145 4.93 2.46 18.32
CA ARG A 145 6.10 2.37 17.41
C ARG A 145 5.88 1.51 16.17
N SER A 146 4.63 1.40 15.75
CA SER A 146 4.18 0.59 14.63
C SER A 146 2.77 1.03 14.22
N ARG A 147 2.35 0.65 13.01
CA ARG A 147 0.98 0.82 12.53
C ARG A 147 0.49 -0.48 11.92
N ARG A 148 -0.65 -0.97 12.40
CA ARG A 148 -1.24 -2.24 11.97
C ARG A 148 -2.39 -1.97 11.00
N PHE A 149 -2.60 -2.89 10.08
CA PHE A 149 -3.76 -2.87 9.19
C PHE A 149 -4.13 -4.29 8.80
N LEU A 150 -5.41 -4.51 8.52
CA LEU A 150 -5.92 -5.77 7.99
C LEU A 150 -5.79 -5.78 6.47
N LEU A 151 -5.36 -6.92 5.93
CA LEU A 151 -5.35 -7.21 4.50
C LEU A 151 -6.16 -8.48 4.25
N GLN A 152 -7.07 -8.42 3.27
CA GLN A 152 -7.75 -9.58 2.68
C GLN A 152 -7.49 -9.60 1.18
N ARG A 153 -7.42 -10.81 0.59
CA ARG A 153 -7.31 -10.99 -0.85
C ARG A 153 -8.40 -11.93 -1.38
N GLU A 154 -8.99 -11.51 -2.49
CA GLU A 154 -10.11 -12.18 -3.13
C GLU A 154 -9.81 -12.41 -4.61
N ASN A 155 -10.14 -13.58 -5.14
CA ASN A 155 -10.06 -13.85 -6.57
C ASN A 155 -11.32 -13.34 -7.26
N CYS A 156 -11.16 -12.74 -8.44
CA CYS A 156 -12.26 -12.28 -9.27
C CYS A 156 -12.58 -13.31 -10.36
N SER A 157 -13.84 -13.37 -10.79
CA SER A 157 -14.32 -14.19 -11.92
C SER A 157 -14.29 -13.44 -13.24
#